data_AF-A0A349GDU4-F1
#
_entry.id   AF-A0A349GDU4-F1
#
_cell.length_a   1.000
_cell.length_b   1.000
_cell.length_c   1.000
_cell.angle_alpha   90.00
_cell.angle_beta   90.00
_cell.angle_gamma   90.00
#
_symmetry.space_group_name_H-M   'P 1'
#
loop_
_entity.id
_entity.type
_entity.pdbx_description
1 polymer ?
#
loop_
_entity_poly.entity_id
_entity_poly.type
_entity_poly.pdbx_seq_one_letter_code
_entity_poly.pdbx_strand_id
1 'polypeptide(L)'
;MEDRRFGVQNSQGAYSTPQTERATTGISDDAMKVLRNTYMLLGMTLAFSALTAFLNMNGTHPGFLITIVGYIGLLFATYKLKNSPWGIVTTFALTGFMGYTLGPIIGAFVAAGASSIVAQALTLTAVAFVGLSATAIITKKDFSFMSSFLTAGAFVLIGAMLLAFLMESSVLHLAVSAGFTIFASIMILFETSQIIKGGERNYVIATVGLYVSIYNLFVSLLHLLSAFSGED
;
A
#
# COMPACT_ATOMS: atom_id res chain seq x y z
N MET A 1 20.10 -33.80 -70.75
CA MET A 1 19.15 -34.10 -69.67
C MET A 1 19.98 -34.26 -68.40
N GLU A 2 19.91 -33.18 -67.64
CA GLU A 2 20.32 -32.85 -66.27
C GLU A 2 21.65 -33.37 -65.68
N ASP A 3 22.53 -32.38 -65.46
CA ASP A 3 23.76 -32.41 -64.68
C ASP A 3 23.52 -32.64 -63.18
N ARG A 4 24.37 -33.50 -62.61
CA ARG A 4 24.54 -33.66 -61.16
C ARG A 4 25.25 -32.43 -60.59
N ARG A 5 24.52 -31.58 -59.86
CA ARG A 5 25.11 -30.59 -58.95
C ARG A 5 24.62 -30.81 -57.53
N PHE A 6 25.50 -31.42 -56.74
CA PHE A 6 25.43 -31.47 -55.29
C PHE A 6 25.42 -30.04 -54.74
N GLY A 7 24.25 -29.58 -54.29
CA GLY A 7 24.12 -28.39 -53.47
C GLY A 7 24.48 -28.75 -52.03
N VAL A 8 25.75 -28.56 -51.67
CA VAL A 8 26.17 -28.45 -50.27
C VAL A 8 25.64 -27.10 -49.78
N GLN A 9 24.39 -27.08 -49.27
CA GLN A 9 23.88 -25.92 -48.57
C GLN A 9 24.29 -26.03 -47.11
N ASN A 10 25.40 -25.36 -46.84
CA ASN A 10 25.98 -25.06 -45.55
C ASN A 10 24.94 -25.01 -44.43
N SER A 11 25.12 -25.91 -43.47
CA SER A 11 24.68 -25.74 -42.08
C SER A 11 25.30 -24.46 -41.54
N GLN A 12 24.62 -23.33 -41.73
CA GLN A 12 24.80 -22.15 -40.90
C GLN A 12 23.82 -22.29 -39.76
N GLY A 13 24.28 -22.97 -38.71
CA GLY A 13 23.74 -22.78 -37.37
C GLY A 13 23.73 -21.28 -37.12
N ALA A 14 22.53 -20.70 -37.15
CA ALA A 14 22.30 -19.39 -36.62
C ALA A 14 22.78 -19.47 -35.17
N TYR A 15 23.89 -18.79 -34.90
CA TYR A 15 24.33 -18.50 -33.55
C TYR A 15 23.19 -17.73 -32.90
N SER A 16 22.24 -18.43 -32.28
CA SER A 16 21.51 -17.92 -31.15
C SER A 16 22.59 -17.59 -30.14
N THR A 17 22.99 -16.32 -30.14
CA THR A 17 23.72 -15.73 -29.03
C THR A 17 23.05 -16.27 -27.78
N PRO A 18 23.74 -17.03 -26.92
CA PRO A 18 23.22 -17.21 -25.59
C PRO A 18 23.07 -15.79 -25.06
N GLN A 19 21.82 -15.31 -24.97
CA GLN A 19 21.50 -14.24 -24.05
C GLN A 19 22.06 -14.78 -22.75
N THR A 20 23.24 -14.26 -22.41
CA THR A 20 23.84 -14.49 -21.12
C THR A 20 22.82 -13.85 -20.20
N GLU A 21 21.88 -14.66 -19.72
CA GLU A 21 21.13 -14.40 -18.51
C GLU A 21 22.22 -14.05 -17.51
N ARG A 22 22.48 -12.74 -17.40
CA ARG A 22 23.18 -12.20 -16.26
C ARG A 22 22.30 -12.65 -15.12
N ALA A 23 22.72 -13.73 -14.44
CA ALA A 23 22.24 -14.07 -13.13
C ALA A 23 22.42 -12.80 -12.31
N THR A 24 21.37 -11.99 -12.29
CA THR A 24 21.42 -10.64 -11.78
C THR A 24 21.32 -10.87 -10.30
N THR A 25 22.46 -10.80 -9.62
CA THR A 25 22.54 -10.72 -8.15
C THR A 25 21.88 -9.44 -7.60
N GLY A 26 21.08 -8.75 -8.42
CA GLY A 26 20.36 -7.50 -8.19
C GLY A 26 18.86 -7.64 -8.47
N ILE A 27 18.11 -6.59 -8.16
CA ILE A 27 16.67 -6.49 -8.47
C ILE A 27 16.52 -6.48 -10.00
N SER A 28 15.56 -7.24 -10.55
CA SER A 28 15.34 -7.27 -12.00
C SER A 28 14.89 -5.91 -12.54
N ASP A 29 15.18 -5.61 -13.81
CA ASP A 29 14.83 -4.33 -14.43
C ASP A 29 13.31 -4.08 -14.39
N ASP A 30 12.51 -5.13 -14.57
CA ASP A 30 11.06 -5.08 -14.45
C ASP A 30 10.60 -4.75 -13.02
N ALA A 31 11.18 -5.41 -12.02
CA ALA A 31 10.87 -5.13 -10.61
C ALA A 31 11.26 -3.70 -10.22
N MET A 32 12.39 -3.20 -10.71
CA MET A 32 12.82 -1.81 -10.49
C MET A 32 11.85 -0.80 -11.13
N LYS A 33 11.34 -1.11 -12.34
CA LYS A 33 10.34 -0.28 -13.01
C LYS A 33 9.02 -0.24 -12.24
N VAL A 34 8.55 -1.39 -11.76
CA VAL A 34 7.35 -1.46 -10.91
C VAL A 34 7.57 -0.66 -9.64
N LEU A 35 8.70 -0.86 -8.94
CA LEU A 35 9.03 -0.14 -7.71
C LEU A 35 8.98 1.38 -7.90
N ARG A 36 9.67 1.92 -8.91
CA ARG A 36 9.68 3.35 -9.18
C ARG A 36 8.28 3.89 -9.48
N ASN A 37 7.53 3.21 -10.35
CA ASN A 37 6.18 3.65 -10.73
C ASN A 37 5.22 3.58 -9.54
N THR A 38 5.33 2.55 -8.71
CA THR A 38 4.56 2.39 -7.48
C THR A 38 4.81 3.55 -6.54
N TYR A 39 6.09 3.92 -6.30
CA TYR A 39 6.45 4.97 -5.34
C TYR A 39 6.10 6.36 -5.86
N MET A 40 6.22 6.60 -7.17
CA MET A 40 5.74 7.83 -7.81
C MET A 40 4.23 7.99 -7.67
N LEU A 41 3.45 6.94 -8.02
CA LEU A 41 2.00 6.99 -7.89
C LEU A 41 1.57 7.11 -6.44
N LEU A 42 2.23 6.37 -5.53
CA LEU A 42 2.00 6.45 -4.09
C LEU A 42 2.18 7.88 -3.57
N GLY A 43 3.32 8.51 -3.88
CA GLY A 43 3.58 9.89 -3.47
C GLY A 43 2.52 10.87 -3.96
N MET A 44 2.10 10.77 -5.24
CA MET A 44 1.04 11.61 -5.79
C MET A 44 -0.31 11.38 -5.11
N THR A 45 -0.66 10.12 -4.84
CA THR A 45 -1.93 9.76 -4.19
C THR A 45 -1.97 10.17 -2.72
N LEU A 46 -0.85 10.09 -1.99
CA LEU A 46 -0.73 10.60 -0.62
C LEU A 46 -0.86 12.12 -0.58
N ALA A 47 -0.21 12.84 -1.49
CA ALA A 47 -0.36 14.30 -1.61
C ALA A 47 -1.81 14.69 -1.94
N PHE A 48 -2.46 13.98 -2.86
CA PHE A 48 -3.87 14.18 -3.18
C PHE A 48 -4.80 13.86 -2.01
N SER A 49 -4.52 12.78 -1.27
CA SER A 49 -5.25 12.41 -0.05
C SER A 49 -5.11 13.47 1.04
N ALA A 50 -3.91 14.05 1.21
CA ALA A 50 -3.68 15.13 2.17
C ALA A 50 -4.42 16.42 1.76
N LEU A 51 -4.42 16.76 0.47
CA LEU A 51 -5.15 17.90 -0.06
C LEU A 51 -6.67 17.74 0.15
N THR A 52 -7.22 16.58 -0.18
CA THR A 52 -8.66 16.31 0.01
C THR A 52 -9.06 16.29 1.48
N ALA A 53 -8.20 15.75 2.37
CA ALA A 53 -8.40 15.83 3.81
C ALA A 53 -8.41 17.29 4.30
N PHE A 54 -7.43 18.09 3.88
CA PHE A 54 -7.34 19.51 4.22
C PHE A 54 -8.58 20.30 3.78
N LEU A 55 -9.05 20.08 2.55
CA LEU A 55 -10.25 20.76 2.03
C LEU A 55 -11.53 20.35 2.76
N ASN A 56 -11.58 19.15 3.34
CA ASN A 56 -12.76 18.63 4.04
C ASN A 56 -12.64 18.67 5.59
N MET A 57 -11.69 19.42 6.16
CA MET A 57 -11.51 19.48 7.62
C MET A 57 -12.74 19.97 8.38
N ASN A 58 -13.50 20.90 7.79
CA ASN A 58 -14.73 21.46 8.38
C ASN A 58 -16.01 20.76 7.87
N GLY A 59 -15.88 19.71 7.07
CA GLY A 59 -17.00 18.98 6.50
C GLY A 59 -17.61 17.99 7.50
N THR A 60 -18.77 17.43 7.13
CA THR A 60 -19.37 16.32 7.88
C THR A 60 -18.77 15.00 7.40
N HIS A 61 -18.38 14.14 8.35
CA HIS A 61 -17.91 12.80 8.02
C HIS A 61 -19.03 12.02 7.29
N PRO A 62 -18.76 11.41 6.14
CA PRO A 62 -19.71 10.52 5.49
C PRO A 62 -20.09 9.40 6.46
N GLY A 63 -21.38 9.12 6.63
CA GLY A 63 -21.82 8.08 7.56
C GLY A 63 -21.09 6.74 7.34
N PHE A 64 -20.85 5.98 8.40
CA PHE A 64 -20.04 4.75 8.41
C PHE A 64 -20.34 3.79 7.24
N LEU A 65 -21.62 3.58 6.92
CA LEU A 65 -22.04 2.71 5.80
C LEU A 65 -21.60 3.24 4.43
N ILE A 66 -21.65 4.57 4.23
CA ILE A 66 -21.19 5.20 2.99
C ILE A 66 -19.69 5.05 2.85
N THR A 67 -18.95 5.21 3.95
CA THR A 67 -17.49 5.01 3.99
C THR A 67 -17.12 3.57 3.63
N ILE A 68 -17.79 2.57 4.19
CA ILE A 68 -17.53 1.16 3.85
C ILE A 68 -17.87 0.87 2.39
N VAL A 69 -19.08 1.22 1.95
CA VAL A 69 -19.54 0.90 0.59
C VAL A 69 -18.69 1.64 -0.44
N GLY A 70 -18.35 2.90 -0.19
CA GLY A 70 -17.46 3.71 -1.03
C GLY A 70 -16.06 3.11 -1.11
N TYR A 71 -15.46 2.76 0.04
CA TYR A 71 -14.14 2.13 0.09
C TYR A 71 -14.11 0.80 -0.65
N ILE A 72 -15.02 -0.12 -0.33
CA ILE A 72 -15.07 -1.45 -0.96
C ILE A 72 -15.41 -1.35 -2.45
N GLY A 73 -16.33 -0.46 -2.84
CA GLY A 73 -16.70 -0.23 -4.22
C GLY A 73 -15.54 0.30 -5.06
N LEU A 74 -14.81 1.30 -4.56
CA LEU A 74 -13.63 1.87 -5.22
C LEU A 74 -12.44 0.90 -5.24
N LEU A 75 -12.28 0.11 -4.17
CA LEU A 75 -11.26 -0.94 -4.12
C LEU A 75 -11.54 -1.99 -5.21
N PHE A 76 -12.77 -2.50 -5.28
CA PHE A 76 -13.18 -3.44 -6.33
C PHE A 76 -13.01 -2.87 -7.74
N ALA A 77 -13.41 -1.61 -7.95
CA ALA A 77 -13.20 -0.92 -9.22
C ALA A 77 -11.71 -0.88 -9.58
N THR A 78 -10.84 -0.52 -8.63
CA THR A 78 -9.40 -0.47 -8.87
C THR A 78 -8.82 -1.83 -9.21
N TYR A 79 -9.23 -2.90 -8.51
CA TYR A 79 -8.81 -4.27 -8.83
C TYR A 79 -9.27 -4.73 -10.22
N LYS A 80 -10.47 -4.32 -10.64
CA LYS A 80 -11.02 -4.65 -11.95
C LYS A 80 -10.37 -3.85 -13.08
N LEU A 81 -10.00 -2.59 -12.84
CA LEU A 81 -9.43 -1.69 -13.85
C LEU A 81 -7.89 -1.59 -13.79
N LYS A 82 -7.22 -2.39 -12.96
CA LYS A 82 -5.75 -2.36 -12.73
C LYS A 82 -4.88 -2.50 -13.97
N ASN A 83 -5.37 -3.11 -15.04
CA ASN A 83 -4.62 -3.33 -16.29
C ASN A 83 -4.87 -2.25 -17.35
N SER A 84 -5.54 -1.15 -16.97
CA SER A 84 -5.96 -0.06 -17.87
C SER A 84 -5.54 1.30 -17.27
N PRO A 85 -5.41 2.38 -18.08
CA PRO A 85 -5.19 3.74 -17.55
C PRO A 85 -6.24 4.17 -16.52
N TRP A 86 -7.45 3.62 -16.63
CA TRP A 86 -8.52 3.81 -15.66
C TRP A 86 -8.17 3.32 -14.25
N GLY A 87 -7.26 2.35 -14.10
CA GLY A 87 -6.75 1.90 -12.81
C GLY A 87 -6.12 3.03 -12.00
N ILE A 88 -5.39 3.94 -12.67
CA ILE A 88 -4.79 5.12 -12.03
C ILE A 88 -5.90 6.05 -11.53
N VAL A 89 -6.91 6.32 -12.37
CA VAL A 89 -8.04 7.20 -12.02
C VAL A 89 -8.80 6.63 -10.82
N THR A 90 -9.08 5.33 -10.81
CA THR A 90 -9.75 4.68 -9.68
C THR A 90 -8.89 4.67 -8.42
N THR A 91 -7.56 4.58 -8.53
CA THR A 91 -6.65 4.75 -7.39
C THR A 91 -6.77 6.15 -6.82
N PHE A 92 -6.71 7.20 -7.63
CA PHE A 92 -6.90 8.57 -7.15
C PHE A 92 -8.29 8.77 -6.54
N ALA A 93 -9.34 8.21 -7.15
CA ALA A 93 -10.68 8.27 -6.58
C ALA A 93 -10.75 7.58 -5.21
N LEU A 94 -10.15 6.39 -5.06
CA LEU A 94 -10.04 5.67 -3.79
C LEU A 94 -9.29 6.49 -2.74
N THR A 95 -8.08 6.96 -3.06
CA THR A 95 -7.25 7.69 -2.10
C THR A 95 -7.81 9.07 -1.78
N GLY A 96 -8.45 9.73 -2.73
CA GLY A 96 -9.16 10.99 -2.50
C GLY A 96 -10.41 10.81 -1.64
N PHE A 97 -11.16 9.72 -1.84
CA PHE A 97 -12.29 9.38 -0.98
C PHE A 97 -11.85 9.11 0.46
N MET A 98 -10.77 8.35 0.62
CA MET A 98 -10.18 8.07 1.94
C MET A 98 -9.67 9.34 2.62
N GLY A 99 -8.96 10.22 1.87
CA GLY A 99 -8.57 11.54 2.35
C GLY A 99 -9.77 12.41 2.74
N TYR A 100 -10.80 12.46 1.90
CA TYR A 100 -12.05 13.17 2.19
C TYR A 100 -12.72 12.67 3.47
N THR A 101 -12.82 11.36 3.69
CA THR A 101 -13.39 10.80 4.93
C THR A 101 -12.53 11.12 6.16
N LEU A 102 -11.22 11.20 5.97
CA LEU A 102 -10.27 11.45 7.05
C LEU A 102 -10.19 12.94 7.42
N GLY A 103 -10.55 13.86 6.51
CA GLY A 103 -10.57 15.30 6.73
C GLY A 103 -11.29 15.73 8.02
N PRO A 104 -12.57 15.39 8.22
CA PRO A 104 -13.30 15.74 9.44
C PRO A 104 -12.71 15.14 10.71
N ILE A 105 -12.06 13.96 10.62
CA ILE A 105 -11.37 13.34 11.75
C ILE A 105 -10.19 14.23 12.15
N ILE A 106 -9.31 14.59 11.19
CA ILE A 106 -8.22 15.56 11.45
C ILE A 106 -8.77 16.90 11.95
N GLY A 107 -9.86 17.37 11.35
CA GLY A 107 -10.52 18.63 11.73
C GLY A 107 -10.93 18.66 13.20
N ALA A 108 -11.45 17.54 13.72
CA ALA A 108 -11.80 17.41 15.14
C ALA A 108 -10.57 17.52 16.05
N PHE A 109 -9.45 16.87 15.72
CA PHE A 109 -8.19 17.01 16.46
C PHE A 109 -7.67 18.45 16.43
N VAL A 110 -7.71 19.11 15.28
CA VAL A 110 -7.26 20.50 15.15
C VAL A 110 -8.15 21.45 15.94
N ALA A 111 -9.48 21.26 15.91
CA ALA A 111 -10.43 22.04 16.68
C ALA A 111 -10.27 21.86 18.20
N ALA A 112 -9.84 20.67 18.64
CA ALA A 112 -9.53 20.37 20.03
C ALA A 112 -8.16 20.92 20.50
N GLY A 113 -7.36 21.52 19.62
CA GLY A 113 -6.01 21.99 19.93
C GLY A 113 -4.90 20.93 19.76
N ALA A 114 -5.27 19.69 19.42
CA ALA A 114 -4.40 18.53 19.27
C ALA A 114 -3.73 18.45 17.88
N SER A 115 -3.47 19.59 17.22
CA SER A 115 -2.85 19.62 15.88
C SER A 115 -1.42 19.05 15.87
N SER A 116 -0.72 19.14 17.01
CA SER A 116 0.60 18.56 17.21
C SER A 116 0.59 17.03 17.14
N ILE A 117 -0.47 16.37 17.64
CA ILE A 117 -0.65 14.92 17.58
C ILE A 117 -0.77 14.46 16.13
N VAL A 118 -1.55 15.18 15.32
CA VAL A 118 -1.69 14.88 13.88
C VAL A 118 -0.34 14.93 13.17
N ALA A 119 0.45 15.98 13.45
CA ALA A 119 1.78 16.14 12.87
C ALA A 119 2.76 15.04 13.33
N GLN A 120 2.71 14.65 14.60
CA GLN A 120 3.52 13.54 15.14
C GLN A 120 3.13 12.20 14.50
N ALA A 121 1.84 11.91 14.37
CA ALA A 121 1.34 10.70 13.73
C ALA A 121 1.79 10.62 12.26
N LEU A 122 1.67 11.71 11.51
CA LEU A 122 2.18 11.81 10.12
C LEU A 122 3.69 11.56 10.06
N THR A 123 4.45 12.18 10.97
CA THR A 123 5.92 12.05 11.00
C THR A 123 6.33 10.62 11.31
N LEU A 124 5.75 9.99 12.33
CA LEU A 124 6.02 8.60 12.67
C LEU A 124 5.63 7.64 11.54
N THR A 125 4.51 7.90 10.88
CA THR A 125 4.08 7.11 9.71
C THR A 125 5.09 7.23 8.57
N ALA A 126 5.57 8.43 8.26
CA ALA A 126 6.56 8.65 7.21
C ALA A 126 7.90 7.95 7.55
N VAL A 127 8.38 8.09 8.79
CA VAL A 127 9.60 7.43 9.24
C VAL A 127 9.46 5.91 9.19
N ALA A 128 8.35 5.36 9.68
CA ALA A 128 8.08 3.93 9.65
C ALA A 128 7.99 3.40 8.22
N PHE A 129 7.21 4.05 7.35
CA PHE A 129 7.08 3.65 5.95
C PHE A 129 8.42 3.65 5.22
N VAL A 130 9.21 4.73 5.35
CA VAL A 130 10.53 4.83 4.70
C VAL A 130 11.50 3.80 5.28
N GLY A 131 11.57 3.66 6.61
CA GLY A 131 12.47 2.72 7.26
C GLY A 131 12.15 1.26 6.91
N LEU A 132 10.87 0.88 6.94
CA LEU A 132 10.41 -0.47 6.59
C LEU A 132 10.63 -0.74 5.09
N SER A 133 10.24 0.18 4.21
CA SER A 133 10.50 0.07 2.77
C SER A 133 11.99 -0.09 2.47
N ALA A 134 12.84 0.77 3.06
CA ALA A 134 14.29 0.71 2.89
C ALA A 134 14.85 -0.63 3.40
N THR A 135 14.37 -1.12 4.54
CA THR A 135 14.76 -2.43 5.08
C THR A 135 14.45 -3.54 4.09
N ALA A 136 13.26 -3.57 3.49
CA ALA A 136 12.91 -4.58 2.50
C ALA A 136 13.81 -4.50 1.25
N ILE A 137 14.04 -3.30 0.72
CA ILE A 137 14.86 -3.05 -0.48
C ILE A 137 16.33 -3.42 -0.26
N ILE A 138 16.90 -3.05 0.89
CA ILE A 138 18.31 -3.28 1.22
C ILE A 138 18.56 -4.75 1.54
N THR A 139 17.73 -5.34 2.40
CA THR A 139 17.93 -6.73 2.85
C THR A 139 17.58 -7.76 1.78
N LYS A 140 16.65 -7.42 0.85
CA LYS A 140 16.14 -8.31 -0.20
C LYS A 140 15.59 -9.65 0.34
N LYS A 141 15.27 -9.70 1.64
CA LYS A 141 14.78 -10.91 2.31
C LYS A 141 13.41 -11.29 1.77
N ASP A 142 13.17 -12.60 1.66
CA ASP A 142 11.85 -13.14 1.36
C ASP A 142 10.92 -13.04 2.55
N PHE A 143 9.82 -12.31 2.38
CA PHE A 143 8.75 -12.21 3.36
C PHE A 143 7.47 -12.94 2.90
N SER A 144 7.51 -13.71 1.80
CA SER A 144 6.36 -14.46 1.28
C SER A 144 5.78 -15.45 2.30
N PHE A 145 6.63 -15.96 3.21
CA PHE A 145 6.22 -16.84 4.31
C PHE A 145 5.22 -16.18 5.27
N MET A 146 5.16 -14.85 5.30
CA MET A 146 4.24 -14.08 6.15
C MET A 146 2.83 -13.98 5.57
N SER A 147 2.60 -14.36 4.31
CA SER A 147 1.29 -14.24 3.65
C SER A 147 0.14 -14.93 4.40
N SER A 148 0.36 -16.14 4.92
CA SER A 148 -0.61 -16.86 5.74
C SER A 148 -0.88 -16.16 7.07
N PHE A 149 0.17 -15.62 7.71
CA PHE A 149 0.04 -14.84 8.94
C PHE A 149 -0.70 -13.52 8.70
N LEU A 150 -0.43 -12.83 7.60
CA LEU A 150 -1.13 -11.61 7.21
C LEU A 150 -2.61 -11.88 6.92
N THR A 151 -2.92 -12.99 6.26
CA THR A 151 -4.32 -13.38 6.01
C THR A 151 -5.04 -13.67 7.32
N ALA A 152 -4.45 -14.48 8.21
CA ALA A 152 -5.03 -14.77 9.53
C ALA A 152 -5.16 -13.50 10.40
N GLY A 153 -4.12 -12.67 10.42
CA GLY A 153 -4.07 -11.40 11.15
C GLY A 153 -5.15 -10.43 10.70
N ALA A 154 -5.45 -10.35 9.40
CA ALA A 154 -6.54 -9.55 8.88
C ALA A 154 -7.90 -9.98 9.45
N PHE A 155 -8.19 -11.30 9.47
CA PHE A 155 -9.44 -11.81 10.06
C PHE A 155 -9.50 -11.57 11.57
N VAL A 156 -8.38 -11.75 12.28
CA VAL A 156 -8.30 -11.48 13.73
C VAL A 156 -8.56 -9.99 14.02
N LEU A 157 -7.95 -9.08 13.26
CA LEU A 157 -8.15 -7.64 13.45
C LEU A 157 -9.56 -7.18 13.09
N ILE A 158 -10.18 -7.75 12.05
CA ILE A 158 -11.59 -7.49 11.75
C ILE A 158 -12.48 -7.94 12.91
N GLY A 159 -12.25 -9.14 13.44
CA GLY A 159 -12.98 -9.64 14.62
C GLY A 159 -12.76 -8.76 15.86
N ALA A 160 -11.52 -8.34 16.12
CA ALA A 160 -11.18 -7.46 17.24
C ALA A 160 -11.82 -6.08 17.10
N MET A 161 -11.87 -5.53 15.88
CA MET A 161 -12.54 -4.25 15.59
C MET A 161 -14.05 -4.33 15.84
N LEU A 162 -14.69 -5.44 15.44
CA LEU A 162 -16.10 -5.67 15.75
C LEU A 162 -16.31 -5.78 17.27
N LEU A 163 -15.50 -6.57 17.97
CA LEU A 163 -15.59 -6.68 19.43
C LEU A 163 -15.40 -5.33 20.14
N ALA A 164 -14.42 -4.52 19.71
CA ALA A 164 -14.21 -3.18 20.24
C ALA A 164 -15.45 -2.30 20.06
N PHE A 165 -16.09 -2.35 18.89
CA PHE A 165 -17.32 -1.62 18.59
C PHE A 165 -18.52 -2.08 19.44
N LEU A 166 -18.71 -3.38 19.65
CA LEU A 166 -19.83 -3.89 20.46
C LEU A 166 -19.66 -3.64 21.97
N MET A 167 -18.42 -3.62 22.46
CA MET A 167 -18.12 -3.47 23.88
C MET A 167 -17.87 -2.02 24.31
N GLU A 168 -17.78 -1.09 23.35
CA GLU A 168 -17.53 0.35 23.57
C GLU A 168 -16.33 0.62 24.51
N SER A 169 -15.32 -0.25 24.49
CA SER A 169 -14.20 -0.20 25.43
C SER A 169 -13.01 0.53 24.81
N SER A 170 -12.63 1.67 25.41
CA SER A 170 -11.45 2.45 24.99
C SER A 170 -10.16 1.63 24.98
N VAL A 171 -10.01 0.70 25.92
CA VAL A 171 -8.83 -0.20 26.00
C VAL A 171 -8.80 -1.15 24.79
N LEU A 172 -9.94 -1.69 24.37
CA LEU A 172 -10.01 -2.54 23.18
C LEU A 172 -9.72 -1.75 21.91
N HIS A 173 -10.24 -0.52 21.79
CA HIS A 173 -9.92 0.35 20.65
C HIS A 173 -8.42 0.67 20.57
N LEU A 174 -7.77 0.88 21.72
CA LEU A 174 -6.32 1.08 21.78
C LEU A 174 -5.54 -0.18 21.38
N ALA A 175 -5.95 -1.35 21.88
CA ALA A 175 -5.35 -2.63 21.52
C ALA A 175 -5.50 -2.94 20.03
N VAL A 176 -6.66 -2.63 19.44
CA VAL A 176 -6.92 -2.75 18.00
C VAL A 176 -6.00 -1.81 17.22
N SER A 177 -5.83 -0.56 17.67
CA SER A 177 -4.91 0.40 17.03
C SER A 177 -3.46 -0.08 17.09
N ALA A 178 -2.99 -0.62 18.21
CA ALA A 178 -1.68 -1.26 18.31
C ALA A 178 -1.53 -2.45 17.34
N GLY A 179 -2.57 -3.29 17.25
CA GLY A 179 -2.63 -4.40 16.31
C GLY A 179 -2.52 -3.95 14.85
N PHE A 180 -3.31 -2.97 14.43
CA PHE A 180 -3.24 -2.40 13.08
C PHE A 180 -1.92 -1.70 12.79
N THR A 181 -1.27 -1.08 13.78
CA THR A 181 0.06 -0.47 13.64
C THR A 181 1.11 -1.52 13.26
N ILE A 182 1.13 -2.65 13.98
CA ILE A 182 2.04 -3.77 13.71
C ILE A 182 1.70 -4.41 12.36
N PHE A 183 0.41 -4.66 12.11
CA PHE A 183 -0.06 -5.28 10.87
C PHE A 183 0.30 -4.45 9.63
N ALA A 184 0.02 -3.15 9.66
CA ALA A 184 0.37 -2.23 8.59
C ALA A 184 1.89 -2.16 8.37
N SER A 185 2.67 -2.17 9.45
CA SER A 185 4.14 -2.19 9.36
C SER A 185 4.66 -3.45 8.66
N ILE A 186 4.09 -4.62 8.99
CA ILE A 186 4.42 -5.89 8.33
C ILE A 186 3.96 -5.86 6.87
N MET A 187 2.77 -5.33 6.57
CA MET A 187 2.27 -5.20 5.20
C MET A 187 3.20 -4.35 4.33
N ILE A 188 3.73 -3.23 4.83
CA ILE A 188 4.71 -2.39 4.10
C ILE A 188 5.97 -3.21 3.76
N LEU A 189 6.50 -3.96 4.72
CA LEU A 189 7.66 -4.85 4.49
C LEU A 189 7.34 -5.92 3.43
N PHE A 190 6.19 -6.58 3.58
CA PHE A 190 5.73 -7.65 2.71
C PHE A 190 5.52 -7.15 1.27
N GLU A 191 4.74 -6.10 1.08
CA GLU A 191 4.43 -5.56 -0.25
C GLU A 191 5.68 -5.02 -0.93
N THR A 192 6.55 -4.31 -0.22
CA THR A 192 7.82 -3.85 -0.76
C THR A 192 8.69 -5.02 -1.21
N SER A 193 8.74 -6.11 -0.43
CA SER A 193 9.44 -7.35 -0.79
C SER A 193 8.85 -8.02 -2.04
N GLN A 194 7.51 -8.08 -2.13
CA GLN A 194 6.83 -8.63 -3.31
C GLN A 194 7.14 -7.83 -4.58
N ILE A 195 7.26 -6.51 -4.49
CA ILE A 195 7.61 -5.67 -5.64
C ILE A 195 9.05 -5.94 -6.09
N ILE A 196 10.03 -5.88 -5.18
CA ILE A 196 11.47 -6.04 -5.54
C ILE A 196 11.82 -7.45 -6.01
N LYS A 197 11.02 -8.46 -5.63
CA LYS A 197 11.18 -9.86 -6.08
C LYS A 197 10.39 -10.20 -7.33
N GLY A 198 9.60 -9.27 -7.86
CA GLY A 198 8.72 -9.51 -9.01
C GLY A 198 7.49 -10.37 -8.71
N GLY A 199 7.15 -10.57 -7.43
CA GLY A 199 5.90 -11.20 -7.00
C GLY A 199 4.68 -10.34 -7.31
N GLU A 200 4.81 -9.02 -7.21
CA GLU A 200 3.82 -8.06 -7.70
C GLU A 200 4.36 -7.32 -8.94
N ARG A 201 3.61 -7.41 -10.03
CA ARG A 201 4.00 -6.85 -11.34
C ARG A 201 3.14 -5.66 -11.75
N ASN A 202 2.06 -5.40 -11.02
CA ASN A 202 1.16 -4.30 -11.27
C ASN A 202 1.39 -3.17 -10.24
N TYR A 203 1.99 -2.07 -10.69
CA TYR A 203 2.27 -0.92 -9.84
C TYR A 203 1.00 -0.27 -9.27
N VAL A 204 -0.16 -0.36 -9.94
CA VAL A 204 -1.43 0.19 -9.44
C VAL A 204 -1.88 -0.57 -8.19
N ILE A 205 -1.84 -1.90 -8.21
CA ILE A 205 -2.20 -2.73 -7.05
C ILE A 205 -1.19 -2.57 -5.93
N ALA A 206 0.10 -2.55 -6.27
CA ALA A 206 1.16 -2.27 -5.31
C ALA A 206 0.97 -0.91 -4.62
N THR A 207 0.59 0.14 -5.37
CA THR A 207 0.32 1.46 -4.80
C THR A 207 -0.88 1.43 -3.87
N VAL A 208 -1.98 0.77 -4.25
CA VAL A 208 -3.17 0.67 -3.41
C VAL A 208 -2.88 -0.06 -2.11
N GLY A 209 -2.16 -1.18 -2.16
CA GLY A 209 -1.75 -1.92 -0.98
C GLY A 209 -0.91 -1.07 -0.02
N LEU A 210 0.12 -0.41 -0.55
CA LEU A 210 1.01 0.41 0.25
C LEU A 210 0.27 1.63 0.82
N TYR A 211 -0.62 2.23 0.04
CA TYR A 211 -1.48 3.32 0.50
C TYR A 211 -2.39 2.88 1.65
N VAL A 212 -3.07 1.74 1.53
CA VAL A 212 -3.95 1.22 2.59
C VAL A 212 -3.16 0.91 3.85
N SER A 213 -1.95 0.37 3.70
CA SER A 213 -1.04 0.14 4.82
C SER A 213 -0.62 1.44 5.51
N ILE A 214 -0.22 2.47 4.74
CA ILE A 214 0.13 3.79 5.26
C ILE A 214 -1.08 4.47 5.94
N TYR A 215 -2.27 4.39 5.33
CA TYR A 215 -3.50 4.94 5.89
C TYR A 215 -3.82 4.31 7.26
N ASN A 216 -3.80 2.98 7.33
CA ASN A 216 -4.05 2.26 8.58
C ASN A 216 -3.00 2.56 9.64
N LEU A 217 -1.72 2.66 9.24
CA LEU A 217 -0.64 3.03 10.13
C LEU A 217 -0.84 4.44 10.70
N PHE A 218 -1.20 5.40 9.85
CA PHE A 218 -1.47 6.78 10.26
C PHE A 218 -2.64 6.87 11.24
N VAL A 219 -3.81 6.32 10.89
CA VAL A 219 -5.01 6.36 11.75
C VAL A 219 -4.75 5.66 13.09
N SER A 220 -4.04 4.53 13.06
CA SER A 220 -3.72 3.79 14.28
C SER A 220 -2.74 4.55 15.18
N LEU A 221 -1.69 5.15 14.61
CA LEU A 221 -0.76 5.99 15.35
C LEU A 221 -1.44 7.26 15.89
N LEU A 222 -2.36 7.85 15.12
CA LEU A 222 -3.15 9.00 15.56
C LEU A 222 -3.95 8.65 16.83
N HIS A 223 -4.67 7.53 16.83
CA HIS A 223 -5.42 7.08 18.01
C HIS A 223 -4.51 6.70 19.19
N LEU A 224 -3.39 6.00 18.94
CA LEU A 224 -2.44 5.65 20.00
C LEU A 224 -1.83 6.89 20.66
N LEU A 225 -1.42 7.88 19.87
CA LEU A 225 -0.86 9.12 20.39
C LEU A 225 -1.91 9.95 21.14
N SER A 226 -3.14 10.04 20.62
CA SER A 226 -4.27 10.69 21.29
C SER A 226 -4.47 10.16 22.71
N ALA A 227 -4.54 8.83 22.84
CA ALA A 227 -4.76 8.17 24.12
C ALA A 227 -3.61 8.39 25.10
N PHE A 228 -2.36 8.45 24.62
CA PHE A 228 -1.19 8.70 25.48
C PHE A 228 -1.01 10.18 25.86
N SER A 229 -1.56 11.09 25.07
CA SER A 229 -1.53 12.53 25.35
C SER A 229 -2.62 12.98 26.33
N GLY A 230 -3.58 12.11 26.66
CA GLY A 230 -4.64 12.39 27.63
C GLY A 230 -5.76 13.30 27.11
N GLU A 231 -5.92 13.39 25.78
CA GLU A 231 -6.95 14.19 25.10
C GLU A 231 -8.14 13.31 24.65
N ASP A 232 -8.67 12.48 25.57
CA ASP A 232 -9.95 11.75 25.37
C ASP A 232 -11.17 12.64 25.67
#